data_AF-A0A2S6CMF1-F1
#
_entry.id   AF-A0A2S6CMF1-F1
#
_cell.length_a   1.000
_cell.length_b   1.000
_cell.length_c   1.000
_cell.angle_alpha   90.00
_cell.angle_beta   90.00
_cell.angle_gamma   90.00
#
_symmetry.space_group_name_H-M   'P 1'
#
loop_
_entity.id
_entity.type
_entity.pdbx_description
1 polymer ?
#
loop_
_entity_poly.entity_id
_entity_poly.type
_entity_poly.pdbx_seq_one_letter_code
_entity_poly.pdbx_strand_id
1 'polypeptide(L)'
;MNKRIPNDRIFDVLGSTDNTNGLIIADDEINAVKTRIWQGIKPQASHKLEKYVRDWIDKGEKPDPFLRALRATRAVFSYMDISEVEEKWRDLVQYVDQQLEIIVVIPAFARIEWGWSDFLSGRFLEDRSIKARDWMRVSIEYAYTPIEKAMKNKKKIDDLDEVVDILEALEKSIDDDMWLYVD
;
A
#
# COMPACT_ATOMS: atom_id res chain seq x y z
N MET A 1 -15.87 6.70 7.00
CA MET A 1 -16.17 5.30 6.63
C MET A 1 -17.65 5.01 6.79
N ASN A 2 -18.23 4.19 5.91
CA ASN A 2 -19.63 3.79 6.04
C ASN A 2 -19.68 2.48 6.86
N LYS A 3 -19.88 2.60 8.19
CA LYS A 3 -19.87 1.47 9.15
C LYS A 3 -20.94 0.39 8.91
N ARG A 4 -21.67 0.45 7.80
CA ARG A 4 -22.67 -0.54 7.36
C ARG A 4 -22.12 -1.58 6.38
N ILE A 5 -20.95 -1.35 5.79
CA ILE A 5 -20.30 -2.32 4.90
C ILE A 5 -19.44 -3.26 5.77
N PRO A 6 -19.66 -4.59 5.74
CA PRO A 6 -18.89 -5.54 6.57
C PRO A 6 -17.37 -5.44 6.37
N ASN A 7 -16.91 -5.26 5.12
CA ASN A 7 -15.50 -5.07 4.82
C ASN A 7 -14.94 -3.82 5.49
N ASP A 8 -15.66 -2.69 5.46
CA ASP A 8 -15.23 -1.45 6.13
C ASP A 8 -15.05 -1.66 7.64
N ARG A 9 -15.85 -2.52 8.27
CA ARG A 9 -15.72 -2.85 9.71
C ARG A 9 -14.53 -3.73 10.01
N ILE A 10 -14.28 -4.75 9.17
CA ILE A 10 -13.10 -5.59 9.30
C ILE A 10 -11.85 -4.71 9.16
N PHE A 11 -11.81 -3.85 8.14
CA PHE A 11 -10.68 -2.93 7.96
C PHE A 11 -10.56 -1.86 9.05
N ASP A 12 -11.66 -1.45 9.67
CA ASP A 12 -11.63 -0.60 10.87
C ASP A 12 -10.89 -1.32 12.01
N VAL A 13 -11.15 -2.62 12.20
CA VAL A 13 -10.53 -3.45 13.25
C VAL A 13 -9.09 -3.83 12.94
N LEU A 14 -8.75 -4.02 11.66
CA LEU A 14 -7.42 -4.41 11.20
C LEU A 14 -6.41 -3.25 11.13
N GLY A 15 -6.71 -2.10 11.75
CA GLY A 15 -5.74 -1.02 11.92
C GLY A 15 -6.15 0.30 11.28
N SER A 16 -7.40 0.75 11.51
CA SER A 16 -7.72 2.17 11.42
C SER A 16 -7.07 2.93 12.58
N THR A 17 -6.99 4.26 12.45
CA THR A 17 -6.58 5.16 13.54
C THR A 17 -7.42 4.97 14.82
N ASP A 18 -8.64 4.43 14.70
CA ASP A 18 -9.58 4.24 15.81
C ASP A 18 -9.45 2.85 16.46
N ASN A 19 -8.76 1.87 15.85
CA ASN A 19 -8.53 0.55 16.42
C ASN A 19 -7.07 0.11 16.31
N THR A 20 -6.35 0.36 17.41
CA THR A 20 -4.90 0.17 17.56
C THR A 20 -4.52 -1.27 17.94
N ASN A 21 -5.52 -2.13 18.16
CA ASN A 21 -5.34 -3.44 18.76
C ASN A 21 -5.03 -4.55 17.73
N GLY A 22 -5.42 -4.38 16.47
CA GLY A 22 -5.20 -5.38 15.42
C GLY A 22 -3.82 -5.32 14.77
N LEU A 23 -3.36 -4.11 14.41
CA LEU A 23 -2.02 -3.83 13.87
C LEU A 23 -1.50 -2.54 14.49
N ILE A 24 -0.18 -2.41 14.66
CA ILE A 24 0.47 -1.19 15.18
C ILE A 24 0.05 0.04 14.36
N ILE A 25 -0.21 1.15 15.05
CA ILE A 25 -0.44 2.43 14.41
C ILE A 25 0.86 2.85 13.72
N ALA A 26 0.88 2.80 12.39
CA ALA A 26 1.91 3.50 11.62
C ALA A 26 1.60 5.01 11.59
N ASP A 27 2.50 5.82 11.02
CA ASP A 27 2.21 7.22 10.73
C ASP A 27 0.86 7.37 9.97
N ASP A 28 0.11 8.46 10.20
CA ASP A 28 -1.19 8.72 9.57
C ASP A 28 -1.14 8.58 8.05
N GLU A 29 -0.02 8.94 7.43
CA GLU A 29 0.19 8.80 5.99
C GLU A 29 0.29 7.33 5.55
N ILE A 30 1.06 6.52 6.28
CA ILE A 30 1.19 5.08 6.00
C ILE A 30 -0.17 4.41 6.19
N ASN A 31 -0.93 4.76 7.23
CA ASN A 31 -2.27 4.22 7.44
C ASN A 31 -3.25 4.63 6.33
N ALA A 32 -3.18 5.88 5.86
CA ALA A 32 -4.00 6.34 4.74
C ALA A 32 -3.69 5.55 3.46
N VAL A 33 -2.40 5.34 3.15
CA VAL A 33 -1.97 4.57 1.97
C VAL A 33 -2.33 3.09 2.12
N LYS A 34 -2.11 2.49 3.29
CA LYS A 34 -2.50 1.10 3.64
C LYS A 34 -3.97 0.87 3.37
N THR A 35 -4.83 1.77 3.87
CA THR A 35 -6.29 1.72 3.65
C THR A 35 -6.63 1.70 2.16
N ARG A 36 -5.97 2.55 1.36
CA ARG A 36 -6.21 2.60 -0.10
C ARG A 36 -5.77 1.31 -0.78
N ILE A 37 -4.59 0.79 -0.46
CA ILE A 37 -4.07 -0.47 -1.00
C ILE A 37 -5.04 -1.61 -0.70
N TRP A 38 -5.51 -1.71 0.55
CA TRP A 38 -6.45 -2.74 0.97
C TRP A 38 -7.81 -2.64 0.28
N GLN A 39 -8.26 -1.41 -0.03
CA GLN A 39 -9.44 -1.18 -0.85
C GLN A 39 -9.21 -1.42 -2.35
N GLY A 40 -7.97 -1.70 -2.78
CA GLY A 40 -7.60 -1.86 -4.19
C GLY A 40 -7.62 -0.55 -4.96
N ILE A 41 -7.51 0.57 -4.24
CA ILE A 41 -7.49 1.92 -4.77
C ILE A 41 -6.03 2.37 -4.90
N LYS A 42 -5.68 3.04 -6.00
CA LYS A 42 -4.35 3.61 -6.21
C LYS A 42 -3.90 4.47 -5.01
N PRO A 43 -2.69 4.30 -4.46
CA PRO A 43 -2.16 5.11 -3.36
C PRO A 43 -2.31 6.61 -3.58
N GLN A 44 -2.04 7.09 -4.79
CA GLN A 44 -2.33 8.45 -5.21
C GLN A 44 -2.97 8.46 -6.61
N ALA A 45 -3.84 9.44 -6.87
CA ALA A 45 -4.43 9.63 -8.19
C ALA A 45 -3.34 9.99 -9.22
N SER A 46 -3.33 9.28 -10.36
CA SER A 46 -2.29 9.41 -11.39
C SER A 46 -2.09 10.88 -11.83
N HIS A 47 -3.16 11.60 -12.18
CA HIS A 47 -3.06 13.02 -12.58
C HIS A 47 -2.42 13.94 -11.52
N LYS A 48 -2.54 13.61 -10.22
CA LYS A 48 -1.95 14.38 -9.13
C LYS A 48 -0.45 14.11 -9.05
N LEU A 49 -0.04 12.85 -9.18
CA LEU A 49 1.36 12.45 -9.26
C LEU A 49 2.04 13.08 -10.48
N GLU A 50 1.41 12.95 -11.65
CA GLU A 50 1.88 13.52 -12.92
C GLU A 50 2.02 15.04 -12.85
N LYS A 51 1.10 15.72 -12.15
CA LYS A 51 1.20 17.15 -11.89
C LYS A 51 2.44 17.47 -11.05
N TYR A 52 2.69 16.76 -9.95
CA TYR A 52 3.85 17.02 -9.10
C TYR A 52 5.18 16.76 -9.79
N VAL A 53 5.28 15.70 -10.60
CA VAL A 53 6.47 15.43 -11.41
C VAL A 53 6.72 16.59 -12.38
N ARG A 54 5.68 17.06 -13.08
CA ARG A 54 5.79 18.21 -13.98
C ARG A 54 6.14 19.50 -13.24
N ASP A 55 5.50 19.77 -12.11
CA ASP A 55 5.75 20.99 -11.34
C ASP A 55 7.18 21.02 -10.79
N TRP A 56 7.71 19.88 -10.33
CA TRP A 56 9.13 19.73 -9.97
C TRP A 56 10.05 20.04 -11.16
N ILE A 57 9.87 19.34 -12.29
CA ILE A 57 10.75 19.48 -13.44
C ILE A 57 10.62 20.86 -14.08
N ASP A 58 9.40 21.36 -14.28
CA ASP A 58 9.12 22.57 -15.05
C ASP A 58 9.20 23.86 -14.27
N LYS A 59 8.85 23.83 -12.98
CA LYS A 59 8.78 25.03 -12.14
C LYS A 59 9.84 25.04 -11.04
N GLY A 60 10.60 23.96 -10.86
CA GLY A 60 11.57 23.83 -9.76
C GLY A 60 10.89 23.74 -8.39
N GLU A 61 9.66 23.24 -8.33
CA GLU A 61 9.04 22.87 -7.05
C GLU A 61 9.76 21.67 -6.43
N LYS A 62 9.50 21.34 -5.16
CA LYS A 62 10.15 20.18 -4.52
C LYS A 62 9.60 18.85 -5.07
N PRO A 63 10.43 17.79 -5.19
CA PRO A 63 10.00 16.46 -5.62
C PRO A 63 9.26 15.68 -4.52
N ASP A 64 9.38 16.13 -3.26
CA ASP A 64 8.76 15.50 -2.09
C ASP A 64 7.30 15.07 -2.29
N PRO A 65 6.40 15.86 -2.90
CA PRO A 65 4.99 15.47 -2.98
C PRO A 65 4.71 14.21 -3.79
N PHE A 66 5.50 13.88 -4.82
CA PHE A 66 5.32 12.63 -5.56
C PHE A 66 6.16 11.48 -4.97
N LEU A 67 7.38 11.78 -4.52
CA LEU A 67 8.24 10.79 -3.85
C LEU A 67 7.62 10.27 -2.56
N ARG A 68 6.93 11.13 -1.81
CA ARG A 68 6.26 10.75 -0.57
C ARG A 68 5.21 9.66 -0.79
N ALA A 69 4.42 9.74 -1.86
CA ALA A 69 3.42 8.71 -2.15
C ALA A 69 4.07 7.37 -2.53
N LEU A 70 5.18 7.38 -3.27
CA LEU A 70 5.94 6.16 -3.59
C LEU A 70 6.55 5.55 -2.33
N ARG A 71 7.22 6.37 -1.50
CA ARG A 71 7.82 5.95 -0.23
C ARG A 71 6.78 5.40 0.75
N ALA A 72 5.65 6.10 0.92
CA ALA A 72 4.57 5.65 1.79
C ALA A 72 3.97 4.32 1.29
N THR A 73 3.87 4.13 -0.03
CA THR A 73 3.43 2.85 -0.61
C THR A 73 4.39 1.73 -0.25
N ARG A 74 5.70 1.90 -0.45
CA ARG A 74 6.71 0.91 -0.04
C ARG A 74 6.71 0.66 1.47
N ALA A 75 6.58 1.71 2.27
CA ALA A 75 6.58 1.64 3.72
C ALA A 75 5.42 0.80 4.28
N VAL A 76 4.27 0.75 3.60
CA VAL A 76 3.17 -0.16 4.00
C VAL A 76 3.62 -1.62 3.96
N PHE A 77 4.39 -2.03 2.95
CA PHE A 77 4.88 -3.40 2.83
C PHE A 77 5.98 -3.68 3.84
N SER A 78 6.96 -2.79 3.96
CA SER A 78 8.02 -2.92 4.98
C SER A 78 7.46 -2.99 6.39
N TYR A 79 6.34 -2.30 6.64
CA TYR A 79 5.64 -2.33 7.92
C TYR A 79 5.02 -3.71 8.20
N MET A 80 4.52 -4.43 7.18
CA MET A 80 3.97 -5.77 7.35
C MET A 80 5.06 -6.82 7.63
N ASP A 81 6.30 -6.56 7.19
CA ASP A 81 7.47 -7.42 7.41
C ASP A 81 8.10 -7.26 8.82
N ILE A 82 7.59 -6.33 9.64
CA ILE A 82 8.07 -6.15 11.01
C ILE A 82 7.59 -7.33 11.86
N SER A 83 8.51 -8.01 12.56
CA SER A 83 8.21 -9.22 13.33
C SER A 83 7.06 -9.05 14.33
N GLU A 84 6.97 -7.90 15.00
CA GLU A 84 5.87 -7.60 15.92
C GLU A 84 4.52 -7.42 15.22
N VAL A 85 4.53 -6.97 13.97
CA VAL A 85 3.32 -6.81 13.14
C VAL A 85 2.87 -8.17 12.61
N GLU A 86 3.84 -8.99 12.18
CA GLU A 86 3.64 -10.37 11.76
C GLU A 86 3.03 -11.24 12.86
N GLU A 87 3.55 -11.13 14.09
CA GLU A 87 3.01 -11.83 15.26
C GLU A 87 1.56 -11.43 15.53
N LYS A 88 1.26 -10.13 15.56
CA LYS A 88 -0.11 -9.63 15.75
C LYS A 88 -1.06 -10.07 14.62
N TRP A 89 -0.57 -10.11 13.39
CA TRP A 89 -1.33 -10.61 12.26
C TRP A 89 -1.70 -12.09 12.45
N ARG A 90 -0.74 -12.93 12.86
CA ARG A 90 -1.01 -14.34 13.18
C ARG A 90 -2.02 -14.51 14.31
N ASP A 91 -1.86 -13.76 15.40
CA ASP A 91 -2.77 -13.82 16.55
C ASP A 91 -4.21 -13.45 16.16
N LEU A 92 -4.35 -12.39 15.37
CA LEU A 92 -5.62 -11.96 14.81
C LEU A 92 -6.23 -13.03 13.89
N VAL A 93 -5.43 -13.63 13.00
CA VAL A 93 -5.91 -14.70 12.11
C VAL A 93 -6.45 -15.86 12.92
N GLN A 94 -5.66 -16.34 13.90
CA GLN A 94 -6.05 -17.41 14.79
C GLN A 94 -7.32 -17.07 15.58
N TYR A 95 -7.44 -15.83 16.05
CA TYR A 95 -8.63 -15.37 16.76
C TYR A 95 -9.87 -15.41 15.88
N VAL A 96 -9.79 -14.94 14.63
CA VAL A 96 -10.92 -14.97 13.70
C VAL A 96 -11.30 -16.41 13.36
N ASP A 97 -10.33 -17.31 13.14
CA ASP A 97 -10.60 -18.73 12.89
C ASP A 97 -11.38 -19.37 14.06
N GLN A 98 -10.93 -19.15 15.30
CA GLN A 98 -11.64 -19.63 16.49
C GLN A 98 -13.07 -19.09 16.59
N GLN A 99 -13.30 -17.81 16.25
CA GLN A 99 -14.65 -17.25 16.23
C GLN A 99 -15.50 -17.85 15.11
N LEU A 100 -14.92 -18.11 13.95
CA LEU A 100 -15.63 -18.72 12.83
C LEU A 100 -16.06 -20.15 13.15
N GLU A 101 -15.22 -20.97 13.78
CA GLU A 101 -15.60 -22.34 14.22
C GLU A 101 -16.89 -22.37 15.06
N ILE A 102 -17.09 -21.36 15.90
CA ILE A 102 -18.29 -21.23 16.75
C ILE A 102 -19.51 -20.80 15.93
N ILE A 103 -19.33 -19.97 14.90
CA ILE A 103 -20.42 -19.31 14.16
C ILE A 103 -20.88 -20.16 12.96
N VAL A 104 -19.98 -20.90 12.30
CA VAL A 104 -20.28 -21.66 11.06
C VAL A 104 -21.24 -22.84 11.28
N VAL A 105 -21.44 -23.27 12.52
CA VAL A 105 -22.50 -24.23 12.90
C VAL A 105 -23.92 -23.71 12.56
N ILE A 106 -24.07 -22.41 12.33
CA ILE A 106 -25.30 -21.76 11.89
C ILE A 106 -25.28 -21.66 10.35
N PRO A 107 -26.18 -22.35 9.61
CA PRO A 107 -26.16 -22.40 8.14
C PRO A 107 -26.21 -21.04 7.43
N ALA A 108 -26.80 -20.03 8.07
CA ALA A 108 -26.85 -18.66 7.54
C ALA A 108 -25.47 -17.99 7.44
N PHE A 109 -24.48 -18.48 8.19
CA PHE A 109 -23.14 -17.90 8.29
C PHE A 109 -22.05 -18.75 7.63
N ALA A 110 -22.38 -19.89 7.03
CA ALA A 110 -21.42 -20.76 6.33
C ALA A 110 -20.64 -20.03 5.20
N ARG A 111 -21.20 -18.96 4.63
CA ARG A 111 -20.52 -18.16 3.60
C ARG A 111 -19.43 -17.22 4.15
N ILE A 112 -19.43 -16.95 5.46
CA ILE A 112 -18.43 -16.06 6.08
C ILE A 112 -17.07 -16.75 6.11
N GLU A 113 -17.04 -18.04 6.45
CA GLU A 113 -15.82 -18.87 6.41
C GLU A 113 -15.19 -18.88 5.02
N TRP A 114 -16.01 -19.02 3.97
CA TRP A 114 -15.50 -18.98 2.60
C TRP A 114 -14.89 -17.61 2.25
N GLY A 115 -15.54 -16.51 2.67
CA GLY A 115 -15.01 -15.16 2.45
C GLY A 115 -13.71 -14.89 3.22
N TRP A 116 -13.59 -15.43 4.43
CA TRP A 116 -12.37 -15.35 5.23
C TRP A 116 -11.24 -16.19 4.65
N SER A 117 -11.54 -17.42 4.22
CA SER A 117 -10.58 -18.26 3.50
C SER A 117 -10.11 -17.60 2.21
N ASP A 118 -11.00 -16.99 1.41
CA ASP A 118 -10.62 -16.28 0.19
C ASP A 118 -9.73 -15.06 0.49
N PHE A 119 -10.00 -14.36 1.59
CA PHE A 119 -9.18 -13.26 2.09
C PHE A 119 -7.75 -13.73 2.45
N LEU A 120 -7.63 -14.85 3.18
CA LEU A 120 -6.34 -15.39 3.64
C LEU A 120 -5.58 -16.24 2.62
N SER A 121 -6.27 -16.87 1.67
CA SER A 121 -5.71 -17.84 0.70
C SER A 121 -4.75 -17.25 -0.34
N GLY A 122 -4.14 -16.10 -0.04
CA GLY A 122 -3.31 -15.35 -0.97
C GLY A 122 -4.15 -14.51 -1.93
N ARG A 123 -5.19 -15.04 -2.57
CA ARG A 123 -5.88 -14.38 -3.71
C ARG A 123 -6.24 -12.91 -3.49
N PHE A 124 -6.88 -12.56 -2.37
CA PHE A 124 -7.24 -11.17 -2.11
C PHE A 124 -6.01 -10.29 -1.85
N LEU A 125 -5.14 -10.69 -0.90
CA LEU A 125 -3.95 -9.92 -0.49
C LEU A 125 -2.90 -9.85 -1.61
N GLU A 126 -2.77 -10.90 -2.40
CA GLU A 126 -1.97 -10.99 -3.61
C GLU A 126 -2.48 -10.02 -4.67
N ASP A 127 -3.79 -10.00 -4.98
CA ASP A 127 -4.38 -9.01 -5.88
C ASP A 127 -4.12 -7.56 -5.42
N ARG A 128 -4.18 -7.29 -4.11
CA ARG A 128 -3.82 -5.97 -3.56
C ARG A 128 -2.34 -5.64 -3.74
N SER A 129 -1.48 -6.61 -3.50
CA SER A 129 -0.02 -6.48 -3.67
C SER A 129 0.33 -6.19 -5.13
N ILE A 130 -0.20 -6.97 -6.08
CA ILE A 130 -0.02 -6.78 -7.52
C ILE A 130 -0.47 -5.39 -7.95
N LYS A 131 -1.68 -4.95 -7.55
CA LYS A 131 -2.19 -3.62 -7.91
C LYS A 131 -1.31 -2.48 -7.39
N ALA A 132 -0.77 -2.60 -6.18
CA ALA A 132 0.13 -1.60 -5.62
C ALA A 132 1.48 -1.57 -6.35
N ARG A 133 2.05 -2.73 -6.65
CA ARG A 133 3.28 -2.89 -7.43
C ARG A 133 3.14 -2.31 -8.83
N ASP A 134 2.07 -2.66 -9.54
CA ASP A 134 1.78 -2.13 -10.87
C ASP A 134 1.62 -0.61 -10.85
N TRP A 135 0.94 -0.07 -9.84
CA TRP A 135 0.83 1.36 -9.67
C TRP A 135 2.20 2.02 -9.43
N MET A 136 3.08 1.43 -8.60
CA MET A 136 4.43 1.94 -8.38
C MET A 136 5.26 1.92 -9.67
N ARG A 137 5.28 0.80 -10.42
CA ARG A 137 6.02 0.69 -11.69
C ARG A 137 5.59 1.77 -12.68
N VAL A 138 4.28 1.88 -12.93
CA VAL A 138 3.74 2.89 -13.85
C VAL A 138 4.08 4.32 -13.40
N SER A 139 4.06 4.57 -12.09
CA SER A 139 4.35 5.90 -11.55
C SER A 139 5.84 6.26 -11.66
N ILE A 140 6.73 5.29 -11.47
CA ILE A 140 8.18 5.45 -11.62
C ILE A 140 8.54 5.63 -13.10
N GLU A 141 8.00 4.78 -13.99
CA GLU A 141 8.18 4.89 -15.44
C GLU A 141 7.71 6.26 -15.97
N TYR A 142 6.56 6.72 -15.47
CA TYR A 142 6.08 8.07 -15.79
C TYR A 142 7.07 9.15 -15.33
N ALA A 143 7.68 9.00 -14.16
CA ALA A 143 8.64 9.98 -13.64
C ALA A 143 9.95 10.02 -14.44
N TYR A 144 10.43 8.87 -14.94
CA TYR A 144 11.63 8.81 -15.78
C TYR A 144 11.46 9.53 -17.13
N THR A 145 10.30 9.41 -17.77
CA THR A 145 10.06 10.01 -19.09
C THR A 145 10.40 11.53 -19.16
N PRO A 146 9.88 12.40 -18.28
CA PRO A 146 10.23 13.81 -18.28
C PRO A 146 11.63 14.10 -17.71
N ILE A 147 12.18 13.24 -16.84
CA ILE A 147 13.59 13.32 -16.37
C ILE A 147 14.54 13.15 -17.56
N GLU A 148 14.39 12.09 -18.35
CA GLU A 148 15.21 11.83 -19.54
C GLU A 148 15.16 13.00 -20.52
N LYS A 149 13.97 13.58 -20.72
CA LYS A 149 13.78 14.76 -21.54
C LYS A 149 14.50 15.98 -20.97
N ALA A 150 14.46 16.20 -19.66
CA ALA A 150 15.16 17.30 -18.99
C ALA A 150 16.68 17.14 -19.12
N MET A 151 17.22 15.94 -18.92
CA MET A 151 18.64 15.61 -19.09
C MET A 151 19.11 15.84 -20.53
N LYS A 152 18.36 15.36 -21.53
CA LYS A 152 18.67 15.57 -22.95
C LYS A 152 18.72 17.06 -23.32
N ASN A 153 17.86 17.87 -22.70
CA ASN A 153 17.81 19.31 -22.90
C ASN A 153 18.81 20.08 -22.01
N LYS A 154 19.66 19.39 -21.24
CA LYS A 154 20.61 19.98 -20.27
C LYS A 154 19.94 20.95 -19.31
N LYS A 155 18.70 20.68 -18.93
CA LYS A 155 17.97 21.48 -17.95
C LYS A 155 18.62 21.25 -16.59
N LYS A 156 18.96 22.33 -15.89
CA LYS A 156 19.49 22.25 -14.52
C LYS A 156 18.34 22.02 -13.55
N ILE A 157 18.39 20.91 -12.82
CA ILE A 157 17.47 20.55 -11.74
C ILE A 157 18.36 20.16 -10.57
N ASP A 158 18.28 20.89 -9.46
CA ASP A 158 19.31 20.84 -8.41
C ASP A 158 19.34 19.50 -7.64
N ASP A 159 18.23 18.77 -7.61
CA ASP A 159 18.03 17.51 -6.88
C ASP A 159 17.84 16.29 -7.81
N LEU A 160 18.18 16.42 -9.09
CA LEU A 160 17.92 15.39 -10.11
C LEU A 160 18.55 14.04 -9.78
N ASP A 161 19.85 14.05 -9.46
CA ASP A 161 20.62 12.82 -9.22
C ASP A 161 20.07 12.09 -7.98
N GLU A 162 19.76 12.82 -6.91
CA GLU A 162 19.15 12.26 -5.70
C GLU A 162 17.81 11.61 -6.01
N VAL A 163 16.95 12.29 -6.79
CA VAL A 163 15.64 11.76 -7.16
C VAL A 163 15.76 10.50 -8.01
N VAL A 164 16.71 10.45 -8.96
CA VAL A 164 16.97 9.25 -9.77
C VAL A 164 17.41 8.08 -8.89
N ASP A 165 18.35 8.30 -7.97
CA ASP A 165 18.82 7.27 -7.04
C ASP A 165 17.66 6.70 -6.20
N ILE A 166 16.76 7.57 -5.73
CA ILE A 166 15.57 7.17 -4.99
C ILE A 166 14.61 6.34 -5.85
N LEU A 167 14.36 6.75 -7.09
CA LEU A 167 13.47 6.04 -8.01
C LEU A 167 14.03 4.65 -8.35
N GLU A 168 15.34 4.53 -8.60
CA GLU A 168 15.99 3.25 -8.84
C GLU A 168 15.90 2.32 -7.63
N ALA A 169 16.13 2.84 -6.43
CA ALA A 169 16.02 2.06 -5.20
C ALA A 169 14.59 1.57 -4.97
N LEU A 170 13.60 2.43 -5.22
CA LEU A 170 12.18 2.06 -5.12
C LEU A 170 11.82 1.01 -6.16
N GLU A 171 12.23 1.18 -7.41
CA GLU A 171 11.97 0.24 -8.50
C GLU A 171 12.51 -1.17 -8.20
N LYS A 172 13.77 -1.26 -7.74
CA LYS A 172 14.38 -2.54 -7.34
C LYS A 172 13.59 -3.23 -6.23
N SER A 173 13.04 -2.47 -5.28
CA SER A 173 12.28 -3.03 -4.16
C SER A 173 10.88 -3.55 -4.52
N ILE A 174 10.37 -3.25 -5.72
CA ILE A 174 8.99 -3.64 -6.12
C ILE A 174 8.84 -5.16 -6.23
N ASP A 175 9.88 -5.85 -6.69
CA ASP A 175 9.79 -7.28 -7.00
C ASP A 175 10.12 -8.19 -5.83
N ASP A 176 11.02 -7.72 -4.96
CA ASP A 176 11.55 -8.54 -3.88
C ASP A 176 10.70 -8.46 -2.61
N ASP A 177 10.10 -7.29 -2.31
CA ASP A 177 9.65 -6.98 -0.93
C ASP A 177 8.25 -6.33 -0.84
N MET A 178 7.36 -6.56 -1.82
CA MET A 178 6.03 -5.94 -1.84
C MET A 178 4.90 -6.98 -1.85
N TRP A 179 4.88 -7.82 -0.82
CA TRP A 179 3.85 -8.82 -0.59
C TRP A 179 3.15 -8.61 0.75
N LEU A 180 1.81 -8.77 0.77
CA LEU A 180 0.98 -8.60 1.97
C LEU A 180 0.66 -9.92 2.69
N TYR A 181 1.20 -11.05 2.23
CA TYR A 181 1.01 -12.33 2.89
C TYR A 181 2.23 -12.65 3.76
N VAL A 182 1.95 -13.26 4.90
CA VAL A 182 2.92 -13.87 5.80
C VAL A 182 2.80 -15.37 5.56
N ASP A 183 3.91 -16.05 5.28
CA ASP A 183 3.96 -17.52 5.14
C ASP A 183 3.62 -18.24 6.47
#